data_AF-A0A1F3SQ00-F1
#
_entry.id   AF-A0A1F3SQ00-F1
#
_cell.length_a   1.000
_cell.length_b   1.000
_cell.length_c   1.000
_cell.angle_alpha   90.00
_cell.angle_beta   90.00
_cell.angle_gamma   90.00
#
_symmetry.space_group_name_H-M   'P 1'
#
loop_
_entity.id
_entity.type
_entity.pdbx_description
1 polymer ?
#
loop_
_entity_poly.entity_id
_entity_poly.type
_entity_poly.pdbx_seq_one_letter_code
_entity_poly.pdbx_strand_id
1 'polypeptide(L)'
;MQRPLKYFFAFWLLSHSLIGANENSPQSLTKSWDELQKGMEREVSKSYKSWKIDGKSYRFVVNSKKVLTVISQCGDFIPQRNTAFGCMALRELHYVSMNDLEDNDLLGGKNPGSILCKKSVKGTVVFGQDYFGNMNSFCLFTDGSMISNDTLFYYGTRNAQK
;
A
#
# COMPACT_ATOMS: atom_id res chain seq x y z
N MET A 1 48.49 -13.92 2.93
CA MET A 1 49.26 -12.88 2.21
C MET A 1 48.60 -11.53 2.45
N GLN A 2 49.15 -10.77 3.40
CA GLN A 2 48.75 -9.39 3.72
C GLN A 2 49.57 -8.42 2.86
N ARG A 3 48.92 -7.37 2.36
CA ARG A 3 49.60 -6.14 1.91
C ARG A 3 48.89 -4.94 2.54
N PRO A 4 49.60 -4.06 3.26
CA PRO A 4 49.08 -2.76 3.68
C PRO A 4 49.39 -1.72 2.61
N LEU A 5 48.42 -0.86 2.27
CA LEU A 5 48.70 0.37 1.53
C LEU A 5 48.54 1.56 2.46
N LYS A 6 49.62 2.33 2.54
CA LYS A 6 49.80 3.58 3.26
C LYS A 6 49.65 4.77 2.29
N TYR A 7 49.44 5.95 2.88
CA TYR A 7 49.53 7.31 2.29
C TYR A 7 48.36 7.74 1.38
N PHE A 8 47.97 9.01 1.29
CA PHE A 8 48.70 10.27 1.45
C PHE A 8 47.74 11.35 1.99
N PHE A 9 48.17 12.10 3.00
CA PHE A 9 47.57 13.39 3.37
C PHE A 9 47.98 14.43 2.31
N ALA A 10 47.00 15.06 1.64
CA ALA A 10 47.25 16.24 0.83
C ALA A 10 46.42 17.40 1.41
N PHE A 11 47.13 18.28 2.12
CA PHE A 11 46.68 19.60 2.53
C PHE A 11 46.46 20.45 1.28
N TRP A 12 45.24 20.96 1.08
CA TRP A 12 44.99 22.06 0.15
C TRP A 12 44.53 23.28 0.93
N LEU A 13 45.34 24.33 0.84
CA LEU A 13 45.12 25.65 1.38
C LEU A 13 44.33 26.50 0.38
N LEU A 14 43.28 27.15 0.91
CA LEU A 14 42.86 28.53 0.67
C LEU A 14 42.58 29.00 -0.77
N SER A 15 41.31 29.27 -1.03
CA SER A 15 40.91 30.54 -1.66
C SER A 15 39.68 31.10 -0.94
N HIS A 16 39.85 32.27 -0.34
CA HIS A 16 38.78 33.06 0.28
C HIS A 16 37.85 33.59 -0.82
N SER A 17 36.63 33.06 -0.88
CA SER A 17 35.53 33.74 -1.57
C SER A 17 34.82 34.63 -0.56
N LEU A 18 34.75 35.91 -0.89
CA LEU A 18 33.98 36.94 -0.19
C LEU A 18 32.53 36.48 -0.02
N ILE A 19 32.16 36.12 1.21
CA ILE A 19 30.78 35.87 1.60
C ILE A 19 30.13 37.25 1.77
N GLY A 20 29.40 37.68 0.75
CA GLY A 20 28.40 38.73 0.92
C GLY A 20 27.31 38.18 1.83
N ALA A 21 27.27 38.64 3.08
CA ALA A 21 26.15 38.41 3.98
C ALA A 21 24.93 39.16 3.42
N ASN A 22 24.14 38.50 2.58
CA ASN A 22 22.78 38.92 2.31
C ASN A 22 21.92 38.42 3.48
N GLU A 23 21.60 39.34 4.38
CA GLU A 23 20.77 39.13 5.57
C GLU A 23 19.29 39.01 5.16
N ASN A 24 19.00 38.04 4.30
CA ASN A 24 17.64 37.54 4.16
C ASN A 24 17.39 36.67 5.39
N SER A 25 16.88 37.31 6.44
CA SER A 25 16.26 36.65 7.60
C SER A 25 15.51 35.41 7.12
N PRO A 26 15.94 34.20 7.49
CA PRO A 26 15.17 33.01 7.18
C PRO A 26 13.85 33.17 7.91
N GLN A 27 12.77 33.43 7.16
CA GLN A 27 11.42 33.32 7.68
C GLN A 27 11.23 31.88 8.15
N SER A 28 11.56 31.71 9.43
CA SER A 28 11.07 30.72 10.38
C SER A 28 10.15 29.70 9.74
N LEU A 29 10.75 28.62 9.26
CA LEU A 29 10.12 27.36 8.90
C LEU A 29 9.59 26.67 10.17
N THR A 30 8.75 27.35 10.94
CA THR A 30 7.97 26.75 12.02
C THR A 30 6.67 26.26 11.42
N LYS A 31 6.75 25.18 10.63
CA LYS A 31 5.56 24.34 10.49
C LYS A 31 5.14 23.96 11.90
N SER A 32 3.90 24.26 12.26
CA SER A 32 3.35 23.92 13.57
C SER A 32 3.62 22.44 13.85
N TRP A 33 3.93 22.09 15.09
CA TRP A 33 4.04 20.70 15.53
C TRP A 33 2.82 19.88 15.12
N ASP A 34 1.64 20.49 15.05
CA ASP A 34 0.40 19.89 14.55
C ASP A 34 0.49 19.49 13.07
N GLU A 35 1.14 20.29 12.23
CA GLU A 35 1.31 19.98 10.79
C GLU A 35 2.32 18.84 10.58
N LEU A 36 3.37 18.79 11.41
CA LEU A 36 4.36 17.72 11.40
C LEU A 36 3.76 16.41 11.92
N GLN A 37 3.00 16.44 13.02
CA GLN A 37 2.27 15.27 13.53
C GLN A 37 1.25 14.76 12.50
N LYS A 38 0.48 15.66 11.87
CA LYS A 38 -0.50 15.29 10.84
C LYS A 38 0.15 14.77 9.55
N GLY A 39 1.42 15.09 9.31
CA GLY A 39 2.26 14.49 8.27
C GLY A 39 2.74 13.08 8.66
N MET A 40 3.35 12.94 9.84
CA MET A 40 3.82 11.66 10.37
C MET A 40 2.68 10.64 10.53
N GLU A 41 1.50 11.04 11.02
CA GLU A 41 0.35 10.15 11.17
C GLU A 41 -0.23 9.64 9.85
N ARG A 42 0.02 10.36 8.74
CA ARG A 42 -0.35 9.93 7.39
C ARG A 42 0.60 8.85 6.87
N GLU A 43 1.89 8.93 7.17
CA GLU A 43 2.89 7.93 6.79
C GLU A 43 2.84 6.66 7.66
N VAL A 44 2.64 6.80 8.97
CA VAL A 44 2.64 5.67 9.94
C VAL A 44 1.51 4.66 9.70
N SER A 45 0.48 5.01 8.92
CA SER A 45 -0.64 4.08 8.63
C SER A 45 -0.36 3.04 7.55
N LYS A 46 0.72 3.20 6.78
CA LYS A 46 1.06 2.29 5.68
C LYS A 46 2.20 1.37 6.11
N SER A 47 1.96 0.06 5.98
CA SER A 47 3.00 -0.96 6.13
C SER A 47 3.04 -1.83 4.88
N TYR A 48 4.14 -2.55 4.69
CA TYR A 48 4.27 -3.53 3.61
C TYR A 48 4.35 -4.92 4.21
N LYS A 49 3.69 -5.86 3.56
CA LYS A 49 3.77 -7.29 3.89
C LYS A 49 3.91 -8.10 2.61
N SER A 50 4.52 -9.27 2.72
CA SER A 50 4.74 -10.16 1.58
C SER A 50 4.03 -11.50 1.80
N TRP A 51 3.44 -12.03 0.74
CA TRP A 51 2.80 -13.34 0.73
C TRP A 51 3.31 -14.15 -0.45
N LYS A 52 3.47 -15.46 -0.23
CA LYS A 52 3.79 -16.43 -1.27
C LYS A 52 2.49 -17.04 -1.81
N ILE A 53 2.22 -16.82 -3.08
CA ILE A 53 1.05 -17.32 -3.83
C ILE A 53 1.59 -18.13 -5.00
N ASP A 54 1.21 -19.41 -5.10
CA ASP A 54 1.67 -20.34 -6.14
C ASP A 54 3.19 -20.34 -6.33
N GLY A 55 3.93 -20.35 -5.22
CA GLY A 55 5.40 -20.36 -5.25
C GLY A 55 6.05 -18.98 -5.43
N LYS A 56 5.31 -17.95 -5.86
CA LYS A 56 5.82 -16.61 -6.13
C LYS A 56 5.55 -15.66 -4.97
N SER A 57 6.53 -14.81 -4.65
CA SER A 57 6.40 -13.80 -3.59
C SER A 57 5.82 -12.50 -4.15
N TYR A 58 4.77 -12.00 -3.52
CA TYR A 58 4.10 -10.75 -3.86
C TYR A 58 4.12 -9.81 -2.65
N ARG A 59 4.44 -8.54 -2.89
CA ARG A 59 4.41 -7.49 -1.88
C ARG A 59 3.08 -6.76 -1.94
N PHE A 60 2.46 -6.51 -0.79
CA PHE A 60 1.22 -5.76 -0.65
C PHE A 60 1.42 -4.55 0.27
N VAL A 61 0.67 -3.50 0.01
CA VAL A 61 0.47 -2.36 0.90
C VAL A 61 -0.68 -2.68 1.83
N VAL A 62 -0.44 -2.54 3.13
CA VAL A 62 -1.41 -2.71 4.21
C VAL A 62 -1.65 -1.37 4.87
N ASN A 63 -2.88 -0.86 4.79
CA ASN A 63 -3.34 0.31 5.49
C ASN A 63 -4.43 -0.09 6.49
N SER A 64 -4.05 -0.20 7.77
CA SER A 64 -4.95 -0.63 8.84
C SER A 64 -6.08 0.37 9.08
N LYS A 65 -5.81 1.68 9.00
CA LYS A 65 -6.83 2.74 9.17
C LYS A 65 -7.95 2.65 8.12
N LYS A 66 -7.63 2.17 6.91
CA LYS A 66 -8.59 2.01 5.80
C LYS A 66 -9.06 0.58 5.59
N VAL A 67 -8.62 -0.37 6.42
CA VAL A 67 -8.89 -1.81 6.24
C VAL A 67 -8.54 -2.27 4.81
N LEU A 68 -7.42 -1.78 4.28
CA LEU A 68 -7.02 -1.98 2.89
C LEU A 68 -5.74 -2.79 2.82
N THR A 69 -5.80 -3.96 2.19
CA THR A 69 -4.61 -4.75 1.83
C THR A 69 -4.66 -5.03 0.33
N VAL A 70 -3.76 -4.41 -0.43
CA VAL A 70 -3.75 -4.45 -1.91
C VAL A 70 -2.33 -4.65 -2.42
N ILE A 71 -2.17 -5.31 -3.56
CA ILE A 71 -0.86 -5.55 -4.17
C ILE A 71 -0.09 -4.22 -4.34
N SER A 72 1.21 -4.21 -4.07
CA SER A 72 1.97 -2.96 -3.93
C SER A 72 2.00 -2.13 -5.21
N GLN A 73 1.87 -2.76 -6.39
CA GLN A 73 1.69 -2.09 -7.68
C GLN A 73 0.47 -1.15 -7.70
N CYS A 74 -0.53 -1.38 -6.85
CA CYS A 74 -1.68 -0.49 -6.70
C CYS A 74 -1.48 0.58 -5.62
N GLY A 75 -0.68 0.31 -4.60
CA GLY A 75 -0.62 1.11 -3.36
C GLY A 75 0.24 2.38 -3.45
N ASP A 76 1.12 2.47 -4.46
CA ASP A 76 1.90 3.68 -4.75
C ASP A 76 1.06 4.74 -5.50
N PHE A 77 -0.10 4.35 -6.04
CA PHE A 77 -1.04 5.26 -6.68
C PHE A 77 -1.97 5.91 -5.64
N ILE A 78 -1.62 7.11 -5.18
CA ILE A 78 -2.65 8.08 -4.80
C ILE A 78 -3.41 8.38 -6.10
N PRO A 79 -4.75 8.22 -6.18
CA PRO A 79 -5.49 8.47 -7.40
C PRO A 79 -5.37 9.95 -7.75
N GLN A 80 -4.44 10.29 -8.64
CA GLN A 80 -4.58 11.49 -9.44
C GLN A 80 -5.73 11.21 -10.40
N ARG A 81 -6.66 12.16 -10.55
CA ARG A 81 -7.92 12.00 -11.28
C ARG A 81 -7.77 11.49 -12.73
N ASN A 82 -6.55 11.40 -13.29
CA ASN A 82 -6.27 11.01 -14.66
C ASN A 82 -5.35 9.78 -14.84
N THR A 83 -4.91 9.09 -13.79
CA THR A 83 -4.23 7.77 -13.95
C THR A 83 -5.26 6.63 -13.91
N ALA A 84 -6.19 6.68 -14.85
CA ALA A 84 -7.44 5.93 -14.89
C ALA A 84 -7.34 4.44 -15.28
N PHE A 85 -6.17 3.79 -15.22
CA PHE A 85 -6.02 2.41 -15.75
C PHE A 85 -5.17 1.44 -14.92
N GLY A 86 -4.65 1.81 -13.74
CA GLY A 86 -3.57 1.03 -13.11
C GLY A 86 -3.97 -0.15 -12.22
N CYS A 87 -5.20 -0.20 -11.70
CA CYS A 87 -5.57 -1.22 -10.70
C CYS A 87 -7.08 -1.44 -10.59
N MET A 88 -7.60 -2.47 -11.25
CA MET A 88 -8.99 -2.91 -11.13
C MET A 88 -9.36 -3.19 -9.68
N ALA A 89 -8.45 -3.81 -8.90
CA ALA A 89 -8.69 -4.12 -7.50
C ALA A 89 -9.15 -2.93 -6.65
N LEU A 90 -8.59 -1.73 -6.85
CA LEU A 90 -9.02 -0.53 -6.13
C LEU A 90 -10.32 0.06 -6.70
N ARG A 91 -10.51 -0.03 -8.02
CA ARG A 91 -11.73 0.45 -8.68
C ARG A 91 -12.96 -0.29 -8.17
N GLU A 92 -12.89 -1.62 -8.07
CA GLU A 92 -14.03 -2.45 -7.68
C GLU A 92 -14.49 -2.21 -6.24
N LEU A 93 -13.65 -1.64 -5.36
CA LEU A 93 -14.07 -1.25 -4.00
C LEU A 93 -15.20 -0.21 -3.97
N HIS A 94 -15.36 0.57 -5.04
CA HIS A 94 -16.44 1.56 -5.15
C HIS A 94 -17.80 0.92 -5.46
N TYR A 95 -17.80 -0.27 -6.09
CA TYR A 95 -19.00 -0.88 -6.66
C TYR A 95 -19.42 -2.15 -5.94
N VAL A 96 -18.48 -2.90 -5.38
CA VAL A 96 -18.78 -4.15 -4.66
C VAL A 96 -19.76 -3.90 -3.52
N SER A 97 -20.80 -4.73 -3.40
CA SER A 97 -21.80 -4.63 -2.34
C SER A 97 -22.18 -6.01 -1.82
N MET A 98 -22.44 -6.12 -0.51
CA MET A 98 -23.01 -7.35 0.06
C MET A 98 -24.44 -7.62 -0.42
N ASN A 99 -25.16 -6.61 -0.93
CA ASN A 99 -26.48 -6.78 -1.53
C ASN A 99 -26.44 -7.53 -2.88
N ASP A 100 -25.24 -7.72 -3.45
CA ASP A 100 -25.05 -8.51 -4.68
C ASP A 100 -25.05 -10.03 -4.42
N LEU A 101 -25.11 -10.43 -3.14
CA LEU A 101 -25.10 -11.83 -2.72
C LEU A 101 -26.49 -12.28 -2.28
N GLU A 102 -26.81 -13.54 -2.55
CA GLU A 102 -28.05 -14.18 -2.09
C GLU A 102 -27.82 -14.86 -0.73
N ASP A 103 -28.89 -15.10 0.05
CA ASP A 103 -28.77 -15.79 1.36
C ASP A 103 -28.03 -17.14 1.26
N ASN A 104 -28.30 -17.90 0.19
CA ASN A 104 -27.64 -19.18 -0.09
C ASN A 104 -26.13 -19.07 -0.30
N ASP A 105 -25.65 -17.89 -0.70
CA ASP A 105 -24.22 -17.64 -0.80
C ASP A 105 -23.56 -17.58 0.57
N LEU A 106 -24.24 -17.06 1.57
CA LEU A 106 -23.69 -16.85 2.90
C LEU A 106 -23.76 -18.09 3.80
N LEU A 107 -24.42 -19.16 3.35
CA LEU A 107 -24.53 -20.41 4.09
C LEU A 107 -23.21 -21.20 4.14
N GLY A 108 -23.02 -21.95 5.23
CA GLY A 108 -21.94 -22.93 5.36
C GLY A 108 -20.57 -22.36 5.75
N GLY A 109 -20.51 -21.17 6.35
CA GLY A 109 -19.25 -20.59 6.85
C GLY A 109 -18.27 -20.18 5.75
N LYS A 110 -18.76 -19.96 4.52
CA LYS A 110 -17.95 -19.47 3.41
C LYS A 110 -17.44 -18.07 3.71
N ASN A 111 -16.20 -17.77 3.33
CA ASN A 111 -15.64 -16.41 3.43
C ASN A 111 -16.41 -15.46 2.48
N PRO A 112 -17.17 -14.46 2.97
CA PRO A 112 -18.02 -13.63 2.11
C PRO A 112 -17.21 -12.80 1.10
N GLY A 113 -16.03 -12.32 1.48
CA GLY A 113 -15.13 -11.62 0.56
C GLY A 113 -14.69 -12.49 -0.64
N SER A 114 -14.50 -13.79 -0.40
CA SER A 114 -14.18 -14.76 -1.47
C SER A 114 -15.38 -14.99 -2.40
N ILE A 115 -16.60 -14.87 -1.88
CA ILE A 115 -17.81 -14.95 -2.71
C ILE A 115 -17.96 -13.68 -3.54
N LEU A 116 -17.83 -12.50 -2.93
CA LEU A 116 -17.82 -11.21 -3.65
C LEU A 116 -16.78 -11.24 -4.77
N CYS A 117 -15.59 -11.77 -4.49
CA CYS A 117 -14.55 -11.96 -5.50
C CYS A 117 -15.06 -12.72 -6.74
N LYS A 118 -15.66 -13.90 -6.54
CA LYS A 118 -16.13 -14.75 -7.65
C LYS A 118 -17.39 -14.21 -8.31
N LYS A 119 -18.37 -13.78 -7.53
CA LYS A 119 -19.72 -13.44 -8.01
C LYS A 119 -19.85 -12.01 -8.48
N SER A 120 -19.42 -11.03 -7.67
CA SER A 120 -19.63 -9.62 -7.97
C SER A 120 -18.58 -9.11 -8.96
N VAL A 121 -17.29 -9.36 -8.68
CA VAL A 121 -16.19 -8.77 -9.47
C VAL A 121 -15.56 -9.74 -10.49
N LYS A 122 -16.08 -10.97 -10.59
CA LYS A 122 -15.63 -12.02 -11.52
C LYS A 122 -14.13 -12.32 -11.45
N GLY A 123 -13.53 -12.15 -10.27
CA GLY A 123 -12.13 -12.45 -10.00
C GLY A 123 -11.90 -13.91 -9.62
N THR A 124 -10.63 -14.26 -9.46
CA THR A 124 -10.19 -15.58 -9.00
C THR A 124 -9.72 -15.50 -7.55
N VAL A 125 -10.19 -16.42 -6.70
CA VAL A 125 -9.71 -16.50 -5.32
C VAL A 125 -8.38 -17.25 -5.29
N VAL A 126 -7.34 -16.61 -4.75
CA VAL A 126 -6.02 -17.19 -4.55
C VAL A 126 -5.65 -17.14 -3.06
N PHE A 127 -4.81 -18.07 -2.62
CA PHE A 127 -4.35 -18.13 -1.23
C PHE A 127 -2.87 -17.79 -1.14
N GLY A 128 -2.52 -16.96 -0.18
CA GLY A 128 -1.14 -16.58 0.10
C GLY A 128 -0.74 -16.94 1.52
N GLN A 129 0.51 -17.37 1.68
CA GLN A 129 1.12 -17.62 2.98
C GLN A 129 2.20 -16.56 3.26
N ASP A 130 2.19 -15.94 4.44
CA ASP A 130 3.26 -15.02 4.85
C ASP A 130 4.48 -15.77 5.44
N TYR A 131 5.51 -15.02 5.84
CA TYR A 131 6.73 -15.57 6.43
C TYR A 131 6.48 -16.35 7.74
N PHE A 132 5.45 -15.99 8.49
CA PHE A 132 5.09 -16.63 9.76
C PHE A 132 4.17 -17.84 9.57
N GLY A 133 3.86 -18.20 8.33
CA GLY A 133 2.94 -19.29 8.02
C GLY A 133 1.46 -18.89 8.06
N ASN A 134 1.14 -17.61 8.28
CA ASN A 134 -0.25 -17.16 8.29
C ASN A 134 -0.82 -17.20 6.88
N MET A 135 -2.03 -17.73 6.76
CA MET A 135 -2.77 -17.80 5.51
C MET A 135 -3.66 -16.57 5.35
N ASN A 136 -3.69 -16.02 4.14
CA ASN A 136 -4.69 -15.04 3.73
C ASN A 136 -5.27 -15.41 2.36
N SER A 137 -6.49 -14.97 2.07
CA SER A 137 -7.12 -15.13 0.76
C SER A 137 -7.22 -13.78 0.04
N PHE A 138 -6.97 -13.80 -1.26
CA PHE A 138 -6.96 -12.62 -2.10
C PHE A 138 -7.88 -12.83 -3.31
N CYS A 139 -8.39 -11.74 -3.85
CA CYS A 139 -9.04 -11.70 -5.14
C CYS A 139 -8.07 -11.22 -6.21
N LEU A 140 -7.78 -12.08 -7.18
CA LEU A 140 -6.98 -11.80 -8.37
C LEU A 140 -7.90 -11.35 -9.51
N PHE A 141 -7.64 -10.16 -10.03
CA PHE A 141 -8.37 -9.57 -11.16
C PHE A 141 -7.69 -9.91 -12.49
N THR A 142 -8.41 -9.68 -13.60
CA THR A 142 -7.91 -9.98 -14.96
C THR A 142 -6.73 -9.11 -15.37
N ASP A 143 -6.56 -7.93 -14.79
CA ASP A 143 -5.39 -7.07 -14.96
C ASP A 143 -4.18 -7.49 -14.10
N GLY A 144 -4.29 -8.59 -13.36
CA GLY A 144 -3.26 -9.08 -12.45
C GLY A 144 -3.17 -8.33 -11.12
N SER A 145 -4.01 -7.32 -10.89
CA SER A 145 -4.10 -6.68 -9.58
C SER A 145 -4.69 -7.65 -8.55
N MET A 146 -4.32 -7.46 -7.27
CA MET A 146 -4.82 -8.30 -6.18
C MET A 146 -5.21 -7.48 -4.97
N ILE A 147 -6.26 -7.92 -4.28
CA ILE A 147 -6.71 -7.33 -3.01
C ILE A 147 -7.10 -8.42 -2.02
N SER A 148 -6.95 -8.17 -0.73
CA SER A 148 -7.42 -9.11 0.31
C SER A 148 -8.95 -9.26 0.25
N ASN A 149 -9.43 -10.49 0.41
CA ASN A 149 -10.87 -10.75 0.50
C ASN A 149 -11.49 -10.09 1.75
N ASP A 150 -10.73 -9.90 2.82
CA ASP A 150 -11.18 -9.16 4.00
C ASP A 150 -11.47 -7.69 3.66
N THR A 151 -10.64 -7.09 2.81
CA THR A 151 -10.87 -5.73 2.31
C THR A 151 -12.12 -5.68 1.44
N LEU A 152 -12.31 -6.63 0.51
CA LEU A 152 -13.53 -6.70 -0.28
C LEU A 152 -14.78 -6.84 0.58
N PHE A 153 -14.73 -7.70 1.60
CA PHE A 153 -15.84 -7.87 2.52
C PHE A 153 -16.16 -6.59 3.30
N TYR A 154 -15.14 -5.90 3.82
CA TYR A 154 -15.31 -4.64 4.54
C TYR A 154 -16.00 -3.57 3.66
N TYR A 155 -15.50 -3.36 2.43
CA TYR A 155 -16.06 -2.38 1.52
C TYR A 155 -17.44 -2.79 0.99
N GLY A 156 -17.66 -4.07 0.71
CA GLY A 156 -18.96 -4.60 0.31
C GLY A 156 -20.03 -4.38 1.38
N THR A 157 -19.69 -4.64 2.64
CA THR A 157 -20.59 -4.39 3.78
C THR A 157 -20.90 -2.91 3.92
N ARG A 158 -19.88 -2.05 3.81
CA ARG A 158 -20.06 -0.60 3.90
C ARG A 158 -20.92 -0.05 2.77
N ASN A 159 -20.78 -0.56 1.56
CA ASN A 159 -21.56 -0.10 0.41
C ASN A 159 -23.01 -0.58 0.45
N ALA A 160 -23.29 -1.74 1.05
CA ALA A 160 -24.65 -2.23 1.26
C ALA A 160 -25.49 -1.39 2.23
N GLN A 161 -24.85 -0.55 3.06
CA GLN A 161 -25.50 0.35 4.02
C GLN A 161 -25.83 1.74 3.45
N LYS A 162 -25.42 2.04 2.22
CA LYS A 162 -25.70 3.31 1.55
C LYS A 162 -27.04 3.24 0.83
#